data_AF-N8WYB5-F1
#
_entry.id   AF-N8WYB5-F1
#
_cell.length_a   1.000
_cell.length_b   1.000
_cell.length_c   1.000
_cell.angle_alpha   90.00
_cell.angle_beta   90.00
_cell.angle_gamma   90.00
#
_symmetry.space_group_name_H-M   'P 1'
#
loop_
_entity.id
_entity.type
_entity.pdbx_description
1 polymer ?
#
loop_
_entity_poly.entity_id
_entity_poly.type
_entity_poly.pdbx_seq_one_letter_code
_entity_poly.pdbx_strand_id
1 'polypeptide(L)'
;MNELITIGEHDYTIGRLNALDQFHVSRKIAPIVPTLMPIISEVAKADLDAIIDSIKDGNNDDLDDLEPLAQALEPLMDAFSKMPEEDVNYIIHKCLSVVKRGSSVVCRGQSIMFDDLDMVQILPLVVAVIRVSLGNFIQGLLMKASTIQEQST
;
A
#
# COMPACT_ATOMS: atom_id res chain seq x y z
N MET A 1 0.55 16.92 -7.29
CA MET A 1 1.11 17.40 -6.00
C MET A 1 1.80 16.21 -5.38
N ASN A 2 3.05 16.37 -4.91
CA ASN A 2 3.77 15.30 -4.23
C ASN A 2 3.34 15.31 -2.75
N GLU A 3 3.07 14.14 -2.18
CA GLU A 3 2.71 13.99 -0.77
C GLU A 3 3.98 14.00 0.07
N LEU A 4 3.95 14.65 1.24
CA LEU A 4 5.03 14.62 2.22
C LEU A 4 4.56 13.76 3.39
N ILE A 5 5.34 12.74 3.76
CA ILE A 5 5.05 11.90 4.90
C ILE A 5 6.29 11.75 5.78
N THR A 6 6.07 11.72 7.10
CA THR A 6 7.11 11.50 8.09
C THR A 6 6.99 10.06 8.60
N ILE A 7 8.09 9.31 8.53
CA ILE A 7 8.19 7.95 9.07
C ILE A 7 9.43 7.89 9.95
N GLY A 8 9.25 7.56 11.23
CA GLY A 8 10.32 7.69 12.22
C GLY A 8 10.82 9.13 12.29
N GLU A 9 12.12 9.34 12.16
CA GLU A 9 12.77 10.66 12.22
C GLU A 9 13.00 11.29 10.84
N HIS A 10 12.40 10.75 9.78
CA HIS A 10 12.72 11.12 8.40
C HIS A 10 11.49 11.53 7.60
N ASP A 11 11.67 12.61 6.83
CA ASP A 11 10.67 13.12 5.90
C ASP A 11 10.92 12.57 4.49
N TYR A 12 9.84 12.11 3.87
CA TYR A 12 9.82 11.54 2.54
C TYR A 12 8.89 12.30 1.62
N THR A 13 9.37 12.56 0.40
CA THR A 13 8.55 13.08 -0.69
C THR A 13 8.10 11.93 -1.58
N ILE A 14 6.79 11.76 -1.69
CA ILE A 14 6.15 10.71 -2.47
C ILE A 14 5.88 11.21 -3.89
N GLY A 15 6.60 10.62 -4.85
CA GLY A 15 6.37 10.85 -6.27
C GLY A 15 5.26 9.99 -6.85
N ARG A 16 5.05 10.13 -8.16
CA ARG A 16 4.04 9.38 -8.90
C ARG A 16 4.70 8.47 -9.92
N LEU A 17 4.25 7.21 -9.98
CA LEU A 17 4.64 6.28 -11.03
C LEU A 17 4.20 6.80 -12.41
N ASN A 18 4.97 6.54 -13.46
CA ASN A 18 4.50 6.80 -14.83
C ASN A 18 3.38 5.82 -15.21
N ALA A 19 2.69 6.08 -16.34
CA ALA A 19 1.52 5.30 -16.74
C ALA A 19 1.81 3.79 -16.95
N LEU A 20 2.98 3.44 -17.47
CA LEU A 20 3.35 2.03 -17.68
C LEU A 20 3.64 1.34 -16.35
N ASP A 21 4.40 1.98 -15.46
CA ASP A 21 4.67 1.44 -14.13
C ASP A 21 3.35 1.33 -13.33
N GLN A 22 2.43 2.30 -13.44
CA GLN A 22 1.08 2.19 -12.86
C GLN A 22 0.35 0.96 -13.35
N PHE A 23 0.31 0.70 -14.67
CA PHE A 23 -0.36 -0.47 -15.24
C PHE A 23 0.28 -1.80 -14.77
N HIS A 24 1.61 -1.86 -14.71
CA HIS A 24 2.30 -3.06 -14.24
C HIS A 24 2.06 -3.33 -12.76
N VAL A 25 2.15 -2.29 -11.93
CA VAL A 25 1.86 -2.40 -10.50
C VAL A 25 0.38 -2.75 -10.29
N SER A 26 -0.54 -2.11 -11.01
CA SER A 26 -1.97 -2.41 -10.88
C SER A 26 -2.29 -3.86 -11.28
N ARG A 27 -1.68 -4.37 -12.36
CA ARG A 27 -1.87 -5.76 -12.81
C ARG A 27 -1.40 -6.77 -11.76
N LYS A 28 -0.30 -6.49 -11.07
CA LYS A 28 0.27 -7.40 -10.04
C LYS A 28 -0.53 -7.36 -8.73
N ILE A 29 -1.14 -6.22 -8.41
CA ILE A 29 -2.01 -6.06 -7.24
C ILE A 29 -3.45 -6.54 -7.52
N ALA A 30 -3.93 -6.49 -8.77
CA ALA A 30 -5.31 -6.84 -9.12
C ALA A 30 -5.81 -8.18 -8.56
N PRO A 31 -5.03 -9.28 -8.54
CA PRO A 31 -5.49 -10.55 -7.98
C PRO A 31 -5.83 -10.50 -6.48
N ILE A 32 -5.22 -9.59 -5.72
CA ILE A 32 -5.42 -9.48 -4.27
C ILE A 32 -6.55 -8.50 -3.89
N VAL A 33 -7.00 -7.66 -4.83
CA VAL A 33 -8.04 -6.64 -4.58
C VAL A 33 -9.37 -7.21 -4.08
N PRO A 34 -9.94 -8.28 -4.67
CA PRO A 34 -11.21 -8.85 -4.18
C PRO A 34 -11.10 -9.31 -2.72
N THR A 35 -9.97 -9.89 -2.37
CA THR A 35 -9.65 -10.40 -1.03
C THR A 35 -9.49 -9.27 -0.01
N LEU A 36 -9.08 -8.09 -0.46
CA LEU A 36 -8.94 -6.88 0.34
C LEU A 36 -10.25 -6.11 0.57
N MET A 37 -11.28 -6.34 -0.25
CA MET A 37 -12.54 -5.58 -0.19
C MET A 37 -13.23 -5.59 1.20
N PRO A 38 -13.31 -6.73 1.91
CA PRO A 38 -13.88 -6.76 3.27
C PRO A 38 -13.08 -5.88 4.24
N ILE A 39 -11.75 -5.95 4.18
CA ILE A 39 -10.83 -5.18 5.01
C ILE A 39 -10.96 -3.69 4.71
N ILE A 40 -10.98 -3.31 3.43
CA ILE A 40 -11.16 -1.90 3.01
C ILE A 40 -12.50 -1.36 3.52
N SER A 41 -13.58 -2.18 3.47
CA SER A 41 -14.88 -1.77 3.98
C SER A 41 -14.88 -1.59 5.50
N GLU A 42 -14.16 -2.46 6.23
CA GLU A 42 -14.07 -2.38 7.69
C GLU A 42 -13.18 -1.22 8.14
N VAL A 43 -12.03 -1.03 7.49
CA VAL A 43 -11.13 0.12 7.69
C VAL A 43 -11.80 1.45 7.33
N ALA A 44 -12.68 1.48 6.34
CA ALA A 44 -13.44 2.71 6.02
C ALA A 44 -14.52 3.03 7.07
N LYS A 45 -14.95 2.05 7.86
CA LYS A 45 -15.89 2.24 8.98
C LYS A 45 -15.16 2.51 10.30
N ALA A 46 -13.97 1.95 10.47
CA ALA A 46 -13.09 2.13 11.61
C ALA A 46 -12.22 3.39 11.44
N ASP A 47 -11.74 3.95 12.55
CA ASP A 47 -10.75 5.04 12.50
C ASP A 47 -9.37 4.42 12.26
N LEU A 48 -8.89 4.47 11.01
CA LEU A 48 -7.62 3.85 10.59
C LEU A 48 -6.43 4.38 11.41
N ASP A 49 -6.49 5.62 11.88
CA ASP A 49 -5.45 6.22 12.72
C ASP A 49 -5.38 5.51 14.10
N ALA A 50 -6.51 5.09 14.67
CA ALA A 50 -6.55 4.36 15.93
C ALA A 50 -5.94 2.95 15.83
N ILE A 51 -6.11 2.27 14.68
CA ILE A 51 -5.50 0.95 14.42
C ILE A 51 -3.99 1.09 14.21
N ILE A 52 -3.56 2.15 13.53
CA ILE A 52 -2.14 2.40 13.29
C ILE A 52 -1.44 2.79 14.59
N ASP A 53 -2.08 3.58 15.45
CA ASP A 53 -1.49 4.02 16.72
C ASP A 53 -1.40 2.89 17.75
N SER A 54 -2.35 1.95 17.77
CA SER A 54 -2.24 0.74 18.61
C SER A 54 -1.08 -0.18 18.18
N ILE A 55 -0.76 -0.23 16.88
CA ILE A 55 0.41 -0.97 16.37
C ILE A 55 1.73 -0.26 16.71
N LYS A 56 1.74 1.08 16.72
CA LYS A 56 2.95 1.87 17.01
C LYS A 56 3.35 1.85 18.48
N ASP A 57 2.39 1.79 19.41
CA ASP A 57 2.66 1.92 20.84
C ASP A 57 3.31 0.68 21.47
N GLY A 58 3.44 -0.45 20.74
CA GLY A 58 4.24 -1.61 21.15
C GLY A 58 3.80 -2.25 22.48
N ASN A 59 2.60 -1.93 22.96
CA ASN A 59 2.08 -2.42 24.21
C ASN A 59 1.50 -3.83 23.97
N ASN A 60 2.34 -4.83 24.13
CA ASN A 60 2.02 -6.25 23.92
C ASN A 60 1.10 -6.85 25.02
N ASP A 61 0.41 -6.03 25.81
CA ASP A 61 -0.49 -6.47 26.89
C ASP A 61 -1.94 -6.71 26.43
N ASP A 62 -2.32 -6.25 25.22
CA ASP A 62 -3.66 -6.40 24.63
C ASP A 62 -3.65 -7.34 23.39
N LEU A 63 -2.83 -8.40 23.41
CA LEU A 63 -2.73 -9.34 22.28
C LEU A 63 -4.01 -10.20 22.09
N ASP A 64 -4.86 -10.32 23.11
CA ASP A 64 -6.14 -11.03 23.03
C ASP A 64 -7.21 -10.24 22.25
N ASP A 65 -7.10 -8.91 22.15
CA ASP A 65 -8.04 -8.04 21.42
C ASP A 65 -7.70 -7.90 19.92
N LEU A 66 -6.61 -8.54 19.48
CA LEU A 66 -6.18 -8.55 18.07
C LEU A 66 -6.74 -9.74 17.28
N GLU A 67 -7.40 -10.70 17.92
CA GLU A 67 -7.97 -11.88 17.25
C GLU A 67 -8.97 -11.50 16.13
N PRO A 68 -9.89 -10.52 16.33
CA PRO A 68 -10.78 -10.05 15.27
C PRO A 68 -10.01 -9.37 14.12
N LEU A 69 -8.93 -8.66 14.43
CA LEU A 69 -8.08 -8.01 13.42
C LEU A 69 -7.25 -9.05 12.65
N ALA A 70 -6.72 -10.06 13.34
CA ALA A 70 -5.98 -11.15 12.73
C ALA A 70 -6.86 -11.95 11.77
N GLN A 71 -8.09 -12.31 12.18
CA GLN A 71 -9.06 -12.97 11.32
C GLN A 71 -9.48 -12.09 10.12
N ALA A 72 -9.61 -10.78 10.32
CA ALA A 72 -9.88 -9.86 9.23
C ALA A 72 -8.71 -9.78 8.23
N LEU A 73 -7.47 -9.91 8.70
CA LEU A 73 -6.25 -9.85 7.88
C LEU A 73 -5.84 -11.21 7.28
N GLU A 74 -6.37 -12.34 7.74
CA GLU A 74 -6.07 -13.68 7.19
C GLU A 74 -6.16 -13.74 5.65
N PRO A 75 -7.24 -13.25 5.00
CA PRO A 75 -7.33 -13.30 3.55
C PRO A 75 -6.22 -12.48 2.87
N LEU A 76 -5.81 -11.37 3.49
CA LEU A 76 -4.71 -10.56 3.02
C LEU A 76 -3.37 -11.31 3.17
N MET A 77 -3.14 -11.97 4.29
CA MET A 77 -1.94 -12.78 4.52
C MET A 77 -1.84 -13.94 3.52
N ASP A 78 -2.94 -14.64 3.27
CA ASP A 78 -3.02 -15.71 2.26
C ASP A 78 -2.74 -15.16 0.85
N ALA A 79 -3.32 -14.02 0.50
CA ALA A 79 -3.09 -13.35 -0.78
C ALA A 79 -1.61 -12.94 -0.96
N PHE A 80 -0.97 -12.38 0.08
CA PHE A 80 0.46 -12.08 0.06
C PHE A 80 1.33 -13.33 -0.03
N SER A 81 0.97 -14.42 0.66
CA SER A 81 1.72 -15.68 0.63
C SER A 81 1.77 -16.32 -0.76
N LYS A 82 0.76 -16.03 -1.59
CA LYS A 82 0.62 -16.52 -2.97
C LYS A 82 1.25 -15.58 -4.00
N MET A 83 1.70 -14.40 -3.59
CA MET A 83 2.30 -13.44 -4.50
C MET A 83 3.71 -13.92 -4.89
N PRO A 84 4.02 -14.02 -6.20
CA PRO A 84 5.37 -14.38 -6.64
C PRO A 84 6.41 -13.40 -6.10
N GLU A 85 7.57 -13.91 -5.69
CA GLU A 85 8.66 -13.06 -5.17
C GLU A 85 9.07 -11.98 -6.18
N GLU A 86 9.09 -12.31 -7.46
CA GLU A 86 9.37 -11.34 -8.53
C GLU A 86 8.34 -10.19 -8.58
N ASP A 87 7.09 -10.46 -8.24
CA ASP A 87 6.02 -9.46 -8.22
C ASP A 87 6.18 -8.55 -7.01
N VAL A 88 6.45 -9.12 -5.84
CA VAL A 88 6.75 -8.38 -4.60
C VAL A 88 7.95 -7.44 -4.82
N ASN A 89 9.07 -8.00 -5.29
CA ASN A 89 10.29 -7.25 -5.56
C ASN A 89 10.06 -6.15 -6.60
N TYR A 90 9.29 -6.44 -7.66
CA TYR A 90 8.94 -5.44 -8.66
C TYR A 90 8.16 -4.27 -8.06
N ILE A 91 7.11 -4.56 -7.28
CA ILE A 91 6.25 -3.54 -6.67
C ILE A 91 7.07 -2.66 -5.73
N ILE A 92 7.84 -3.27 -4.82
CA ILE A 92 8.66 -2.54 -3.84
C ILE A 92 9.66 -1.62 -4.55
N HIS A 93 10.49 -2.17 -5.43
CA HIS A 93 11.53 -1.37 -6.09
C HIS A 93 10.94 -0.25 -6.95
N LYS A 94 9.85 -0.52 -7.69
CA LYS A 94 9.20 0.50 -8.51
C LYS A 94 8.57 1.60 -7.68
N CYS A 95 7.85 1.26 -6.62
CA CYS A 95 7.27 2.25 -5.74
C CYS A 95 8.36 3.12 -5.08
N LEU A 96 9.40 2.51 -4.52
CA LEU A 96 10.49 3.25 -3.88
C LEU A 96 11.32 4.10 -4.87
N SER A 97 11.32 3.77 -6.17
CA SER A 97 12.05 4.54 -7.18
C SER A 97 11.55 5.97 -7.38
N VAL A 98 10.30 6.24 -6.97
CA VAL A 98 9.70 7.58 -7.02
C VAL A 98 9.64 8.27 -5.66
N VAL A 99 10.17 7.64 -4.61
CA VAL A 99 10.27 8.23 -3.27
C VAL A 99 11.62 8.92 -3.11
N LYS A 100 11.61 10.10 -2.48
CA LYS A 100 12.82 10.82 -2.10
C LYS A 100 12.89 11.05 -0.60
N ARG A 101 14.10 10.96 -0.04
CA ARG A 101 14.44 11.45 1.29
C ARG A 101 15.48 12.55 1.12
N GLY A 102 15.09 13.79 1.45
CA GLY A 102 15.83 14.97 1.04
C GLY A 102 15.95 15.07 -0.48
N SER A 103 17.18 15.17 -1.00
CA SER A 103 17.46 15.24 -2.44
C SER A 103 17.68 13.88 -3.11
N SER A 104 17.80 12.80 -2.33
CA SER A 104 18.17 11.46 -2.81
C SER A 104 16.95 10.58 -3.02
N VAL A 105 16.98 9.75 -4.07
CA VAL A 105 15.95 8.72 -4.31
C VAL A 105 16.15 7.54 -3.36
N VAL A 106 15.05 6.95 -2.89
CA VAL A 106 15.09 5.82 -1.95
C VAL A 106 15.53 4.53 -2.64
N CYS A 107 15.16 4.32 -3.90
CA CYS A 107 15.58 3.17 -4.68
C CYS A 107 16.10 3.57 -6.06
N ARG A 108 17.17 2.93 -6.51
CA ARG A 108 17.68 3.03 -7.88
C ARG A 108 17.84 1.63 -8.46
N GLY A 109 17.06 1.31 -9.49
CA GLY A 109 17.05 -0.04 -10.05
C GLY A 109 16.44 -1.03 -9.06
N GLN A 110 17.27 -1.94 -8.54
CA GLN A 110 16.90 -2.94 -7.53
C GLN A 110 17.70 -2.74 -6.22
N SER A 111 18.24 -1.54 -6.00
CA SER A 111 19.04 -1.22 -4.82
C SER A 111 18.36 -0.13 -4.01
N ILE A 112 18.04 -0.44 -2.77
CA ILE A 112 17.60 0.52 -1.76
C ILE A 112 18.82 1.27 -1.25
N MET A 113 18.76 2.60 -1.25
CA MET A 113 19.94 3.47 -1.07
C MET A 113 20.25 3.81 0.39
N PHE A 114 19.38 3.41 1.31
CA PHE A 114 19.42 3.78 2.73
C PHE A 114 19.45 2.50 3.57
N ASP A 115 20.51 2.32 4.35
CA ASP A 115 20.73 1.12 5.17
C ASP A 115 19.82 1.07 6.40
N ASP A 116 19.27 2.21 6.82
CA ASP A 116 18.35 2.34 7.94
C ASP A 116 16.90 2.00 7.59
N LEU A 117 16.61 1.65 6.33
CA LEU A 117 15.26 1.25 5.91
C LEU A 117 15.06 -0.26 6.08
N ASP A 118 14.15 -0.60 6.99
CA ASP A 118 13.57 -1.92 7.14
C ASP A 118 12.13 -1.97 6.60
N MET A 119 11.47 -3.12 6.75
CA MET A 119 10.11 -3.31 6.23
C MET A 119 9.06 -2.42 6.91
N VAL A 120 9.29 -1.98 8.15
CA VAL A 120 8.41 -1.06 8.89
C VAL A 120 8.40 0.31 8.22
N GLN A 121 9.51 0.78 7.64
CA GLN A 121 9.50 2.03 6.87
C GLN A 121 9.20 1.83 5.39
N ILE A 122 9.64 0.73 4.77
CA ILE A 122 9.41 0.45 3.35
C ILE A 122 7.92 0.28 3.05
N LEU A 123 7.18 -0.49 3.85
CA LEU A 123 5.80 -0.83 3.54
C LEU A 123 4.87 0.41 3.49
N PRO A 124 4.90 1.34 4.47
CA PRO A 124 4.13 2.58 4.39
C PRO A 124 4.49 3.45 3.17
N LEU A 125 5.78 3.52 2.80
CA LEU A 125 6.22 4.24 1.59
C LEU A 125 5.60 3.63 0.32
N VAL A 126 5.62 2.30 0.20
CA VAL A 126 5.03 1.58 -0.93
C VAL A 126 3.52 1.84 -1.02
N VAL A 127 2.81 1.75 0.12
CA VAL A 127 1.37 2.04 0.21
C VAL A 127 1.06 3.49 -0.19
N ALA A 128 1.85 4.45 0.28
CA ALA A 128 1.69 5.86 -0.08
C ALA A 128 1.85 6.08 -1.59
N VAL A 129 2.86 5.46 -2.22
CA VAL A 129 3.06 5.55 -3.67
C VAL A 129 1.91 4.91 -4.44
N ILE A 130 1.41 3.76 -3.99
CA ILE A 130 0.24 3.09 -4.58
C ILE A 130 -0.98 4.02 -4.50
N ARG A 131 -1.26 4.62 -3.33
CA ARG A 131 -2.39 5.54 -3.14
C ARG A 131 -2.29 6.74 -4.09
N VAL A 132 -1.14 7.42 -4.10
CA VAL A 132 -0.90 8.59 -4.94
C VAL A 132 -0.97 8.23 -6.43
N SER A 133 -0.39 7.11 -6.83
CA SER A 133 -0.23 6.75 -8.25
C SER A 133 -1.46 6.08 -8.84
N LEU A 134 -2.15 5.24 -8.08
CA LEU A 134 -3.26 4.42 -8.56
C LEU A 134 -4.64 4.96 -8.16
N GLY A 135 -4.75 5.96 -7.28
CA GLY A 135 -6.05 6.51 -6.85
C GLY A 135 -6.98 6.86 -8.03
N ASN A 136 -6.48 7.62 -9.00
CA ASN A 136 -7.27 8.00 -10.19
C ASN A 136 -7.57 6.80 -11.10
N PHE A 137 -6.66 5.83 -11.19
CA PHE A 137 -6.84 4.63 -12.01
C PHE A 137 -7.92 3.71 -11.43
N ILE A 138 -7.84 3.44 -10.13
CA ILE A 138 -8.82 2.63 -9.39
C ILE A 138 -10.20 3.32 -9.42
N GLN A 139 -10.27 4.63 -9.16
CA GLN A 139 -11.51 5.41 -9.28
C GLN A 139 -12.08 5.33 -10.70
N GLY A 140 -11.23 5.45 -11.72
CA GLY A 140 -11.66 5.34 -13.12
C GLY A 140 -12.18 3.95 -13.50
N LEU A 141 -11.59 2.87 -12.96
CA LEU A 141 -12.10 1.51 -13.14
C LEU A 141 -13.43 1.29 -12.42
N LEU A 142 -13.54 1.74 -11.16
CA LEU A 142 -14.75 1.60 -10.35
C LEU A 142 -15.92 2.39 -10.95
N MET A 143 -15.72 3.65 -11.33
CA MET A 143 -16.76 4.47 -11.97
C MET A 143 -17.28 3.81 -13.25
N LYS A 144 -16.39 3.25 -14.08
CA LYS A 144 -16.81 2.55 -15.30
C LYS A 144 -17.65 1.32 -15.00
N ALA A 145 -17.26 0.52 -13.99
CA ALA A 145 -18.02 -0.64 -13.58
C ALA A 145 -19.45 -0.26 -13.09
N SER A 146 -19.59 0.81 -12.30
CA SER A 146 -20.88 1.31 -11.85
C SER A 146 -21.78 1.78 -13.01
N THR A 147 -21.23 2.54 -13.97
CA THR A 147 -22.00 3.01 -15.14
C THR A 147 -22.48 1.89 -16.06
N ILE A 148 -21.74 0.78 -16.16
CA ILE A 148 -22.14 -0.40 -16.95
C ILE A 148 -23.34 -1.11 -16.29
N GLN A 149 -23.39 -1.12 -14.95
CA GLN A 149 -24.45 -1.75 -14.19
C GLN A 149 -25.78 -0.98 -14.28
N GLU A 150 -25.72 0.36 -14.30
CA GLU A 150 -26.90 1.23 -14.49
C GLU A 150 -27.47 1.20 -15.91
N GLN A 151 -26.64 0.93 -16.94
CA GLN A 151 -27.10 0.82 -18.33
C GLN A 151 -27.72 -0.54 -18.68
N SER A 152 -27.63 -1.52 -17.78
CA SER A 152 -28.12 -2.89 -17.98
C SER A 152 -29.46 -3.18 -17.27
N THR A 153 -30.07 -2.17 -16.66
CA THR A 153 -31.42 -2.17 -16.05
C THR A 153 -32.34 -1.23 -16.80
#